data_AF-A0A848L8R1-F1
#
_entry.id   AF-A0A848L8R1-F1
#
_cell.length_a   1.000
_cell.length_b   1.000
_cell.length_c   1.000
_cell.angle_alpha   90.00
_cell.angle_beta   90.00
_cell.angle_gamma   90.00
#
_symmetry.space_group_name_H-M   'P 1'
#
loop_
_entity.id
_entity.type
_entity.pdbx_description
1 polymer ?
#
loop_
_entity_poly.entity_id
_entity_poly.type
_entity_poly.pdbx_seq_one_letter_code
_entity_poly.pdbx_strand_id
1 'polypeptide(L)'
;YIRARDLACGAPGCDRPAFAAQLDHCQEYNHDHPAAGGQTDAANVHALCISHHLLKTGDHGWLDDMTLDPTGRVQYRVRTPEGLWIDGPDLSGT
;
A
#
# COMPACT_ATOMS: atom_id res chain seq x y z
N TYR A 1 -13.34 5.98 -2.46
CA TYR A 1 -13.35 5.93 -1.00
C TYR A 1 -11.99 5.53 -0.40
N ILE A 2 -10.94 5.29 -1.19
CA ILE A 2 -9.62 4.80 -0.73
C ILE A 2 -9.03 5.63 0.42
N ARG A 3 -8.92 6.95 0.28
CA ARG A 3 -8.37 7.81 1.35
C ARG A 3 -9.17 7.78 2.65
N ALA A 4 -10.49 7.59 2.57
CA ALA A 4 -11.35 7.47 3.74
C ALA A 4 -11.23 6.09 4.41
N ARG A 5 -10.93 5.04 3.63
CA ARG A 5 -10.62 3.70 4.14
C ARG A 5 -9.25 3.69 4.83
N ASP A 6 -8.26 4.33 4.22
CA ASP A 6 -6.86 4.19 4.62
C ASP A 6 -6.50 5.08 5.81
N LEU A 7 -7.14 6.27 5.89
CA LEU A 7 -6.93 7.32 6.91
C LEU A 7 -5.51 7.93 6.92
N ALA A 8 -4.47 7.11 6.83
CA ALA A 8 -3.06 7.45 6.78
C ALA A 8 -2.33 6.68 5.66
N CYS A 9 -1.03 6.92 5.54
CA CYS A 9 -0.13 6.16 4.67
C CYS A 9 -0.14 4.67 5.06
N GLY A 10 -0.19 3.76 4.07
CA GLY A 10 -0.16 2.32 4.30
C GLY A 10 1.20 1.75 4.75
N ALA A 11 2.25 2.57 4.82
CA ALA A 11 3.57 2.11 5.25
C ALA A 11 3.62 1.92 6.78
N PRO A 12 4.30 0.87 7.29
CA PRO A 12 4.44 0.60 8.72
C PRO A 12 4.88 1.83 9.52
N GLY A 13 4.07 2.21 10.53
CA GLY A 13 4.36 3.31 11.45
C GLY A 13 4.21 4.72 10.89
N CYS A 14 3.72 4.91 9.66
CA CYS A 14 3.55 6.24 9.07
C CYS A 14 2.15 6.80 9.36
N ASP A 15 2.09 7.99 9.97
CA ASP A 15 0.84 8.69 10.34
C ASP A 15 0.42 9.77 9.33
N ARG A 16 1.17 9.93 8.23
CA ARG A 16 0.88 10.99 7.25
C ARG A 16 -0.53 10.81 6.68
N PRO A 17 -1.39 11.84 6.70
CA PRO A 17 -2.79 11.69 6.30
C PRO A 17 -2.94 11.19 4.86
N ALA A 18 -3.88 10.24 4.63
CA ALA A 18 -4.17 9.71 3.30
C ALA A 18 -4.65 10.79 2.31
N PHE A 19 -5.24 11.88 2.83
CA PHE A 19 -5.63 13.05 2.03
C PHE A 19 -4.45 13.89 1.53
N ALA A 20 -3.27 13.74 2.13
CA ALA A 20 -2.01 14.34 1.67
C ALA A 20 -1.11 13.34 0.92
N ALA A 21 -1.61 12.12 0.70
CA ALA A 21 -0.89 11.01 0.07
C ALA A 21 -1.32 10.80 -1.39
N GLN A 22 -0.46 10.13 -2.14
CA GLN A 22 -0.74 9.65 -3.49
C GLN A 22 -1.45 8.30 -3.40
N LEU A 23 -2.23 7.96 -4.43
CA LEU A 23 -2.82 6.63 -4.56
C LEU A 23 -1.87 5.79 -5.40
N ASP A 24 -1.51 4.63 -4.88
CA ASP A 24 -0.49 3.76 -5.45
C ASP A 24 -1.02 2.33 -5.57
N HIS A 25 -0.58 1.62 -6.61
CA HIS A 25 -0.99 0.25 -6.90
C HIS A 25 -0.16 -0.74 -6.11
N CYS A 26 -0.75 -1.59 -5.27
CA CYS A 26 -0.01 -2.63 -4.53
C CYS A 26 0.63 -3.64 -5.51
N GLN A 27 -0.19 -4.29 -6.34
CA GLN A 27 0.31 -4.94 -7.54
C GLN A 27 0.38 -3.92 -8.68
N GLU A 28 1.59 -3.69 -9.17
CA GLU A 28 1.85 -2.72 -10.24
C GLU A 28 0.96 -2.92 -11.47
N TYR A 29 0.51 -1.80 -12.04
CA TYR A 29 -0.22 -1.81 -13.30
C TYR A 29 0.74 -2.10 -14.45
N ASN A 30 0.39 -3.07 -15.30
CA ASN A 30 1.18 -3.40 -16.47
C ASN A 30 0.71 -2.56 -17.67
N HIS A 31 1.49 -1.55 -18.04
CA HIS A 31 1.15 -0.65 -19.14
C HIS A 31 1.20 -1.31 -20.53
N ASP A 32 2.04 -2.33 -20.72
CA ASP A 32 2.17 -3.04 -22.00
C ASP A 32 1.07 -4.08 -22.18
N HIS A 33 0.70 -4.76 -21.09
CA HIS A 33 -0.35 -5.77 -21.05
C HIS A 33 -1.27 -5.57 -19.84
N PRO A 34 -2.25 -4.65 -19.93
CA PRO A 34 -3.13 -4.30 -18.82
C PRO A 34 -3.74 -5.50 -18.08
N ALA A 35 -4.19 -6.53 -18.80
CA ALA A 35 -4.81 -7.72 -18.19
C ALA A 35 -3.84 -8.61 -17.39
N ALA A 36 -2.53 -8.38 -17.48
CA ALA A 36 -1.49 -9.15 -16.81
C ALA A 36 -0.87 -8.42 -15.59
N GLY A 37 -1.38 -7.25 -15.23
CA GLY A 37 -0.97 -6.50 -14.03
C GLY A 37 -2.13 -6.23 -13.08
N GLY A 38 -1.83 -5.57 -11.96
CA GLY A 38 -2.84 -5.19 -10.99
C GLY A 38 -3.72 -4.08 -11.54
N GLN A 39 -5.04 -4.27 -11.52
CA GLN A 39 -5.98 -3.24 -12.01
C GLN A 39 -6.09 -2.07 -11.03
N THR A 40 -6.55 -0.93 -11.54
CA THR A 40 -6.99 0.19 -10.69
C THR A 40 -8.32 -0.18 -10.03
N ASP A 41 -8.23 -0.93 -8.94
CA ASP A 41 -9.35 -1.39 -8.13
C ASP A 41 -9.11 -1.05 -6.66
N ALA A 42 -10.19 -0.93 -5.88
CA ALA A 42 -10.05 -0.66 -4.47
C ALA A 42 -9.27 -1.75 -3.72
N ALA A 43 -9.35 -3.01 -4.13
CA ALA A 43 -8.56 -4.11 -3.58
C ALA A 43 -7.10 -4.11 -4.06
N ASN A 44 -6.68 -3.15 -4.88
CA ASN A 44 -5.29 -3.04 -5.35
C ASN A 44 -4.68 -1.64 -5.21
N VAL A 45 -5.41 -0.64 -4.71
CA VAL A 45 -4.91 0.73 -4.57
C VAL A 45 -4.98 1.16 -3.11
N HIS A 46 -3.91 1.79 -2.62
CA HIS A 46 -3.84 2.38 -1.27
C HIS A 46 -3.16 3.74 -1.25
N ALA A 47 -3.24 4.45 -0.13
CA ALA A 47 -2.59 5.72 0.07
C ALA A 47 -1.13 5.57 0.52
N LEU A 48 -0.17 6.11 -0.24
CA LEU A 48 1.23 6.25 0.17
C LEU A 48 1.68 7.71 0.15
N CYS A 49 2.37 8.14 1.22
CA CYS A 49 3.02 9.44 1.18
C CYS A 49 4.14 9.44 0.14
N ILE A 50 4.49 10.62 -0.37
CA ILE A 50 5.49 10.77 -1.45
C ILE A 50 6.79 10.03 -1.11
N SER A 51 7.28 10.13 0.13
CA SER A 51 8.50 9.43 0.56
C SER A 51 8.42 7.92 0.44
N HIS A 52 7.31 7.29 0.86
CA HIS A 52 7.14 5.84 0.79
C HIS A 52 6.77 5.35 -0.60
N HIS A 53 6.00 6.14 -1.36
CA HIS A 53 5.73 5.85 -2.77
C HIS A 53 7.04 5.81 -3.57
N LEU A 54 7.93 6.78 -3.37
CA LEU A 54 9.25 6.78 -4.00
C LEU A 54 10.14 5.62 -3.53
N LEU A 55 10.04 5.22 -2.25
CA LEU A 55 10.80 4.09 -1.72
C LEU A 55 10.46 2.77 -2.43
N LYS A 56 9.17 2.57 -2.72
CA LYS A 56 8.67 1.41 -3.46
C LYS A 56 9.05 1.46 -4.95
N THR A 57 8.79 2.59 -5.60
CA THR A 57 8.96 2.73 -7.05
C THR A 57 10.42 2.92 -7.49
N GLY A 58 11.31 3.35 -6.59
CA GLY A 58 12.69 3.75 -6.88
C GLY A 58 13.68 2.62 -7.21
N ASP A 59 13.22 1.42 -7.59
CA ASP A 59 14.06 0.23 -7.81
C ASP A 59 14.98 -0.08 -6.61
N HIS A 60 14.43 0.07 -5.41
CA HIS A 60 15.15 -0.13 -4.16
C HIS A 60 14.90 -1.52 -3.55
N GLY A 61 14.12 -2.38 -4.22
CA GLY A 61 13.78 -3.73 -3.74
C GLY A 61 12.67 -3.77 -2.68
N TRP A 62 12.02 -2.64 -2.39
CA TRP A 62 10.87 -2.57 -1.50
C TRP A 62 9.61 -3.04 -2.21
N LEU A 63 8.83 -3.89 -1.54
CA LEU A 63 7.52 -4.32 -2.01
C LEU A 63 6.50 -4.06 -0.91
N ASP A 64 5.23 -3.98 -1.28
CA ASP A 64 4.12 -3.99 -0.35
C ASP A 64 3.13 -5.11 -0.66
N ASP A 65 2.30 -5.41 0.33
CA ASP A 65 1.17 -6.32 0.22
C ASP A 65 -0.03 -5.70 0.94
N MET A 66 -1.22 -5.93 0.39
CA MET A 66 -2.48 -5.41 0.90
C MET A 66 -3.48 -6.56 0.97
N THR A 67 -3.81 -6.97 2.20
CA THR A 67 -4.77 -8.05 2.45
C THR A 67 -5.96 -7.54 3.25
N LEU A 68 -7.05 -8.31 3.25
CA LEU A 68 -8.20 -8.05 4.11
C LEU A 68 -8.18 -9.02 5.29
N ASP A 69 -8.36 -8.49 6.50
CA ASP A 69 -8.59 -9.31 7.67
C ASP A 69 -10.02 -9.92 7.66
N PRO A 70 -10.35 -10.85 8.58
CA PRO A 70 -11.68 -11.46 8.64
C PRO A 70 -12.84 -10.49 8.88
N THR A 71 -12.56 -9.26 9.31
CA THR A 71 -13.55 -8.19 9.51
C THR A 71 -13.69 -7.27 8.29
N GLY A 72 -12.89 -7.51 7.24
CA GLY A 72 -12.85 -6.71 6.02
C GLY A 72 -12.01 -5.44 6.14
N ARG A 73 -11.18 -5.30 7.17
CA ARG A 73 -10.22 -4.19 7.29
C ARG A 73 -8.97 -4.50 6.47
N VAL A 74 -8.39 -3.46 5.90
CA VAL A 74 -7.15 -3.58 5.15
C VAL A 74 -5.97 -3.72 6.11
N GLN A 75 -5.15 -4.74 5.87
CA GLN A 75 -3.84 -4.91 6.48
C GLN A 75 -2.77 -4.67 5.43
N TYR A 76 -1.87 -3.75 5.75
CA TYR A 76 -0.71 -3.45 4.92
C TYR A 76 0.50 -4.21 5.44
N ARG A 77 1.36 -4.65 4.53
CA ARG A 77 2.68 -5.18 4.86
C ARG A 77 3.68 -4.62 3.89
N VAL A 78 4.91 -4.47 4.33
CA VAL A 78 6.02 -4.06 3.47
C VAL A 78 7.12 -5.10 3.59
N ARG A 79 7.68 -5.49 2.45
CA ARG A 79 8.87 -6.33 2.37
C ARG A 79 10.09 -5.44 2.17
N THR A 80 11.06 -5.57 3.06
CA THR A 80 12.35 -4.90 2.90
C THR A 80 13.16 -5.55 1.75
N PRO A 81 14.20 -4.88 1.23
CA PRO A 81 15.06 -5.44 0.19
C PRO A 81 15.77 -6.73 0.62
N GLU A 82 16.02 -6.90 1.93
CA GLU A 82 16.59 -8.11 2.53
C GLU A 82 15.57 -9.26 2.64
N GLY A 83 14.31 -8.99 2.29
CA GLY A 83 13.23 -9.96 2.26
C GLY A 83 12.47 -10.12 3.58
N LEU A 84 12.66 -9.22 4.54
CA LEU A 84 11.91 -9.21 5.80
C LEU A 84 10.54 -8.57 5.60
N TRP A 85 9.49 -9.23 6.09
CA TRP A 85 8.15 -8.64 6.13
C TRP A 85 7.92 -7.88 7.42
N ILE A 86 7.45 -6.64 7.29
CA ILE A 86 7.07 -5.76 8.39
C ILE A 86 5.59 -5.46 8.23
N ASP A 87 4.83 -5.74 9.27
CA ASP A 87 3.39 -5.48 9.29
C ASP A 87 3.14 -3.98 9.49
N GLY A 88 2.17 -3.46 8.74
CA GLY A 88 1.68 -2.09 8.84
C GLY A 88 1.08 -1.79 10.22
N PRO A 89 0.75 -0.52 10.52
CA PRO A 89 0.06 -0.22 11.75
C PRO A 89 -1.25 -1.01 11.80
N ASP A 90 -1.57 -1.54 12.98
CA ASP A 90 -2.87 -2.12 13.20
C ASP A 90 -3.91 -0.99 13.24
N LEU A 91 -4.54 -0.74 12.08
CA LEU A 91 -5.66 0.19 11.96
C LEU A 91 -6.95 -0.41 12.53
N SER A 92 -6.90 -1.56 13.24
CA SER A 92 -8.05 -2.15 13.95
C SER A 92 -8.65 -1.22 15.01
N GLY A 93 -7.87 -0.26 15.53
CA GLY A 93 -8.36 0.70 16.50
C GLY A 93 -8.85 0.03 17.79
N THR A 94 -8.09 -0.91 18.33
CA THR A 94 -8.22 -1.37 19.73
C THR A 94 -7.32 -0.57 20.66
#